data_AF-A0A936WZN8-F1
#
_entry.id   AF-A0A936WZN8-F1
#
_cell.length_a   1.000
_cell.length_b   1.000
_cell.length_c   1.000
_cell.angle_alpha   90.00
_cell.angle_beta   90.00
_cell.angle_gamma   90.00
#
_symmetry.space_group_name_H-M   'P 1'
#
loop_
_entity.id
_entity.type
_entity.pdbx_description
1 polymer ?
#
loop_
_entity_poly.entity_id
_entity_poly.type
_entity_poly.pdbx_seq_one_letter_code
_entity_poly.pdbx_strand_id
1 'polypeptide(L)'
;MKTTSKAYMLLLLLCYSCGQNTEKTKELDKKAYVFHETLVDGKDTGMVQLKGFKRNNPIDLFWQTWRVLKPGAENPSDWSSVGLEGIALFKDSVIVVNPGSQPVFGRWWVVMENSSPKRLTMVLDDGIKAEFKIVSITATSMVLSAENASGQTMEFQFGAEGIAHKNPRNDPFYPDNIKWVIKPPKKEDSLQIRKRVRDCVRFYALYFRDNIKRRRTSISFEGLPDAFDWYNGGMGLPARDLVSNAWIGCFYNEEQSLQGWEVLNKLMKDVDFDWPKGAPNWVYRTEPVLEQMAGLLK
;
A
#
# COMPACT_ATOMS: atom_id res chain seq x y z
N MET A 1 10.85 -46.40 -63.91
CA MET A 1 9.62 -45.63 -64.17
C MET A 1 8.65 -45.89 -63.03
N LYS A 2 8.17 -44.82 -62.36
CA LYS A 2 6.86 -44.58 -61.71
C LYS A 2 6.24 -45.75 -60.88
N THR A 3 5.69 -45.65 -59.66
CA THR A 3 5.24 -44.56 -58.78
C THR A 3 4.68 -45.21 -57.49
N THR A 4 5.07 -44.70 -56.32
CA THR A 4 4.24 -44.38 -55.11
C THR A 4 3.00 -45.20 -54.68
N SER A 5 2.95 -45.48 -53.34
CA SER A 5 1.83 -45.21 -52.41
C SER A 5 0.62 -46.20 -52.41
N LYS A 6 0.00 -46.67 -51.31
CA LYS A 6 -0.09 -46.26 -49.89
C LYS A 6 -0.72 -47.39 -49.03
N ALA A 7 -0.29 -47.47 -47.76
CA ALA A 7 -0.95 -47.89 -46.52
C ALA A 7 -2.34 -48.59 -46.53
N TYR A 8 -2.44 -49.66 -45.72
CA TYR A 8 -3.45 -49.81 -44.65
C TYR A 8 -2.87 -50.74 -43.57
N MET A 9 -2.55 -50.19 -42.39
CA MET A 9 -2.20 -50.96 -41.19
C MET A 9 -3.36 -50.87 -40.22
N LEU A 10 -3.93 -52.02 -39.92
CA LEU A 10 -5.06 -52.26 -39.03
C LEU A 10 -4.64 -51.96 -37.58
N LEU A 11 -5.23 -50.95 -36.94
CA LEU A 11 -5.01 -50.66 -35.52
C LEU A 11 -6.17 -51.27 -34.71
N LEU A 12 -5.85 -52.26 -33.87
CA LEU A 12 -6.75 -52.93 -32.94
C LEU A 12 -7.15 -52.00 -31.78
N LEU A 13 -8.47 -51.87 -31.59
CA LEU A 13 -9.12 -51.28 -30.43
C LEU A 13 -8.83 -52.10 -29.17
N LEU A 14 -8.19 -51.47 -28.18
CA LEU A 14 -8.20 -51.94 -26.79
C LEU A 14 -9.01 -50.96 -25.95
N CYS A 15 -10.21 -51.40 -25.57
CA CYS A 15 -11.08 -50.72 -24.62
C CYS A 15 -10.43 -50.69 -23.24
N TYR A 16 -9.90 -49.54 -22.81
CA TYR A 16 -9.64 -49.26 -21.41
C TYR A 16 -10.86 -48.54 -20.82
N SER A 17 -11.71 -49.31 -20.14
CA SER A 17 -12.65 -48.77 -19.16
C SER A 17 -11.86 -48.40 -17.90
N CYS A 18 -11.55 -47.12 -17.71
CA CYS A 18 -11.15 -46.60 -16.41
C CYS A 18 -12.30 -45.76 -15.85
N GLY A 19 -12.80 -46.22 -14.69
CA GLY A 19 -13.92 -45.63 -13.98
C GLY A 19 -13.69 -44.16 -13.65
N GLN A 20 -14.76 -43.39 -13.80
CA GLN A 20 -14.86 -42.03 -13.29
C GLN A 20 -14.83 -42.07 -11.75
N ASN A 21 -13.65 -41.99 -11.15
CA ASN A 21 -13.53 -41.38 -9.83
C ASN A 21 -13.61 -39.87 -10.03
N THR A 22 -14.83 -39.35 -10.00
CA THR A 22 -15.06 -37.95 -9.67
C THR A 22 -14.71 -37.80 -8.19
N GLU A 23 -13.41 -37.61 -7.92
CA GLU A 23 -13.02 -36.92 -6.69
C GLU A 23 -13.71 -35.56 -6.76
N LYS A 24 -14.82 -35.45 -6.03
CA LYS A 24 -15.36 -34.15 -5.62
C LYS A 24 -14.19 -33.43 -4.96
N THR A 25 -13.57 -32.52 -5.70
CA THR A 25 -12.73 -31.48 -5.12
C THR A 25 -13.57 -30.91 -4.00
N LYS A 26 -13.20 -31.22 -2.75
CA LYS A 26 -13.80 -30.57 -1.59
C LYS A 26 -13.62 -29.09 -1.87
N GLU A 27 -14.71 -28.44 -2.24
CA GLU A 27 -14.82 -27.00 -2.20
C GLU A 27 -14.52 -26.68 -0.74
N LEU A 28 -13.27 -26.32 -0.47
CA LEU A 28 -12.84 -25.84 0.83
C LEU A 28 -13.78 -24.68 1.10
N ASP A 29 -14.72 -24.92 2.00
CA ASP A 29 -15.63 -23.95 2.56
C ASP A 29 -14.75 -22.80 3.03
N LYS A 30 -14.57 -21.81 2.13
CA LYS A 30 -13.68 -20.66 2.34
C LYS A 30 -14.41 -19.80 3.35
N LYS A 31 -14.35 -20.21 4.62
CA LYS A 31 -14.65 -19.32 5.74
C LYS A 31 -13.85 -18.06 5.46
N ALA A 32 -14.56 -16.96 5.23
CA ALA A 32 -13.95 -15.67 4.97
C ALA A 32 -12.96 -15.41 6.11
N TYR A 33 -11.72 -15.08 5.78
CA TYR A 33 -10.75 -14.64 6.78
C TYR A 33 -11.35 -13.43 7.50
N VAL A 34 -11.54 -13.55 8.81
CA VAL A 34 -12.13 -12.49 9.63
C VAL A 34 -10.98 -11.65 10.19
N PHE A 35 -10.96 -10.37 9.84
CA PHE A 35 -10.04 -9.43 10.45
C PHE A 35 -10.46 -9.13 11.88
N HIS A 36 -9.49 -9.07 12.78
CA HIS A 36 -9.68 -8.44 14.08
C HIS A 36 -9.42 -6.95 13.92
N GLU A 37 -10.23 -6.10 14.53
CA GLU A 37 -10.09 -4.66 14.36
C GLU A 37 -9.74 -4.02 15.67
N THR A 38 -8.44 -4.04 15.95
CA THR A 38 -7.88 -3.52 17.19
C THR A 38 -7.05 -2.26 16.99
N LEU A 39 -6.76 -1.90 15.73
CA LEU A 39 -5.78 -0.87 15.38
C LEU A 39 -6.37 0.50 15.08
N VAL A 40 -7.61 0.58 14.57
CA VAL A 40 -8.25 1.82 14.12
C VAL A 40 -9.66 1.88 14.64
N ASP A 41 -10.08 3.09 15.06
CA ASP A 41 -11.45 3.33 15.50
C ASP A 41 -12.42 3.34 14.31
N GLY A 42 -13.52 2.60 14.46
CA GLY A 42 -14.51 2.36 13.42
C GLY A 42 -14.38 0.96 12.84
N LYS A 43 -15.52 0.30 12.57
CA LYS A 43 -15.58 -1.09 12.06
C LYS A 43 -14.79 -1.27 10.75
N ASP A 44 -14.52 -2.52 10.36
CA ASP A 44 -13.86 -2.84 9.10
C ASP A 44 -14.85 -2.49 8.01
N THR A 45 -14.76 -1.24 7.59
CA THR A 45 -15.74 -0.59 6.76
C THR A 45 -15.66 -1.08 5.30
N GLY A 46 -14.72 -1.97 4.99
CA GLY A 46 -14.54 -2.56 3.67
C GLY A 46 -13.92 -1.62 2.66
N MET A 47 -13.79 -2.12 1.42
CA MET A 47 -13.27 -1.38 0.27
C MET A 47 -14.41 -0.85 -0.60
N VAL A 48 -14.20 0.30 -1.23
CA VAL A 48 -15.08 0.89 -2.24
C VAL A 48 -14.45 0.69 -3.62
N GLN A 49 -15.20 0.07 -4.53
CA GLN A 49 -14.83 -0.02 -5.94
C GLN A 49 -15.15 1.30 -6.63
N LEU A 50 -14.14 1.91 -7.22
CA LEU A 50 -14.25 3.16 -7.97
C LEU A 50 -14.59 2.91 -9.45
N LYS A 51 -14.47 1.67 -9.92
CA LYS A 51 -14.90 1.24 -11.27
C LYS A 51 -16.40 0.97 -11.30
N GLY A 52 -17.08 1.36 -12.40
CA GLY A 52 -18.43 0.87 -12.72
C GLY A 52 -19.60 1.42 -11.90
N PHE A 53 -19.38 2.34 -10.95
CA PHE A 53 -20.47 2.99 -10.23
C PHE A 53 -21.20 4.01 -11.13
N LYS A 54 -22.55 4.02 -11.07
CA LYS A 54 -23.35 5.21 -11.44
C LYS A 54 -22.98 6.31 -10.44
N ARG A 55 -21.98 7.11 -10.78
CA ARG A 55 -21.44 8.12 -9.86
C ARG A 55 -22.21 9.41 -9.97
N ASN A 56 -22.67 9.89 -8.82
CA ASN A 56 -23.28 11.21 -8.73
C ASN A 56 -22.22 12.31 -8.56
N ASN A 57 -21.01 11.99 -8.08
CA ASN A 57 -19.94 12.96 -7.86
C ASN A 57 -18.61 12.52 -8.52
N PRO A 58 -18.08 13.26 -9.51
CA PRO A 58 -16.79 12.96 -10.14
C PRO A 58 -15.59 13.15 -9.19
N ILE A 59 -15.74 13.84 -8.06
CA ILE A 59 -14.67 14.03 -7.06
C ILE A 59 -14.29 12.68 -6.41
N ASP A 60 -15.21 11.73 -6.34
CA ASP A 60 -14.98 10.40 -5.75
C ASP A 60 -13.89 9.60 -6.49
N LEU A 61 -13.59 9.97 -7.74
CA LEU A 61 -12.51 9.36 -8.53
C LEU A 61 -11.13 9.60 -7.90
N PHE A 62 -10.95 10.75 -7.24
CA PHE A 62 -9.67 11.17 -6.70
C PHE A 62 -9.27 10.36 -5.47
N TRP A 63 -10.23 9.81 -4.71
CA TRP A 63 -10.03 9.25 -3.36
C TRP A 63 -9.32 7.90 -3.36
N GLN A 64 -8.05 7.86 -3.72
CA GLN A 64 -7.21 6.68 -3.74
C GLN A 64 -5.73 7.06 -3.81
N THR A 65 -4.87 6.04 -3.73
CA THR A 65 -3.45 6.17 -4.01
C THR A 65 -3.19 6.11 -5.51
N TRP A 66 -2.58 7.18 -6.00
CA TRP A 66 -2.14 7.39 -7.37
C TRP A 66 -0.62 7.26 -7.45
N ARG A 67 -0.15 6.36 -8.31
CA ARG A 67 1.28 6.18 -8.58
C ARG A 67 1.64 6.93 -9.85
N VAL A 68 2.77 7.62 -9.86
CA VAL A 68 3.28 8.24 -11.08
C VAL A 68 3.71 7.13 -12.05
N LEU A 69 3.12 7.12 -13.25
CA LEU A 69 3.50 6.24 -14.35
C LEU A 69 4.50 6.93 -15.29
N LYS A 70 4.31 8.24 -15.47
CA LYS A 70 5.22 9.10 -16.22
C LYS A 70 5.36 10.40 -15.44
N PRO A 71 6.55 10.70 -14.88
CA PRO A 71 6.77 11.99 -14.26
C PRO A 71 6.72 13.09 -15.33
N GLY A 72 6.37 14.31 -14.91
CA GLY A 72 6.61 15.49 -15.75
C GLY A 72 8.11 15.61 -16.05
N ALA A 73 8.46 16.25 -17.17
CA ALA A 73 9.86 16.48 -17.52
C ALA A 73 10.62 17.24 -16.42
N GLU A 74 9.89 18.08 -15.68
CA GLU A 74 10.32 18.75 -14.45
C GLU A 74 9.16 18.74 -13.44
N ASN A 75 9.43 19.05 -12.17
CA ASN A 75 8.38 19.33 -11.19
C ASN A 75 7.83 20.75 -11.43
N PRO A 76 6.58 21.06 -11.03
CA PRO A 76 6.11 22.45 -10.97
C PRO A 76 7.10 23.30 -10.18
N SER A 77 7.29 24.57 -10.55
CA SER A 77 8.33 25.46 -9.99
C SER A 77 8.41 25.39 -8.45
N ASP A 78 7.26 25.35 -7.81
CA ASP A 78 7.10 25.44 -6.36
C ASP A 78 7.24 24.06 -5.66
N TRP A 79 7.26 22.96 -6.42
CA TRP A 79 7.33 21.58 -5.92
C TRP A 79 8.61 20.84 -6.33
N SER A 80 9.58 21.57 -6.92
CA SER A 80 10.87 21.02 -7.35
C SER A 80 11.65 20.32 -6.24
N SER A 81 11.53 20.80 -4.99
CA SER A 81 12.13 20.22 -3.79
C SER A 81 11.41 18.97 -3.26
N VAL A 82 10.15 18.73 -3.64
CA VAL A 82 9.32 17.64 -3.08
C VAL A 82 9.53 16.34 -3.87
N GLY A 83 9.69 16.43 -5.20
CA GLY A 83 9.83 15.28 -6.09
C GLY A 83 8.57 14.42 -6.15
N LEU A 84 7.81 14.40 -7.25
CA LEU A 84 6.53 13.69 -7.28
C LEU A 84 6.66 12.22 -7.71
N GLU A 85 6.55 11.29 -6.76
CA GLU A 85 6.60 9.83 -7.00
C GLU A 85 5.21 9.16 -6.90
N GLY A 86 4.31 9.76 -6.12
CA GLY A 86 2.94 9.33 -5.96
C GLY A 86 2.16 10.24 -5.02
N ILE A 87 0.83 10.12 -5.03
CA ILE A 87 -0.05 10.87 -4.12
C ILE A 87 -1.16 9.96 -3.60
N ALA A 88 -1.45 10.02 -2.31
CA ALA A 88 -2.66 9.45 -1.72
C ALA A 88 -3.62 10.58 -1.38
N LEU A 89 -4.78 10.60 -2.04
CA LEU A 89 -5.82 11.59 -1.79
C LEU A 89 -6.96 10.91 -1.02
N PHE A 90 -7.33 11.47 0.12
CA PHE A 90 -8.38 10.92 0.98
C PHE A 90 -9.65 11.76 0.92
N LYS A 91 -10.80 11.10 1.13
CA LYS A 91 -12.14 11.70 1.03
C LYS A 91 -12.39 12.89 1.98
N ASP A 92 -11.59 13.02 3.03
CA ASP A 92 -11.62 14.07 4.04
C ASP A 92 -10.65 15.22 3.71
N SER A 93 -10.32 15.38 2.43
CA SER A 93 -9.41 16.40 1.88
C SER A 93 -7.98 16.32 2.42
N VAL A 94 -7.58 15.21 3.03
CA VAL A 94 -6.19 14.95 3.42
C VAL A 94 -5.41 14.42 2.22
N ILE A 95 -4.15 14.85 2.08
CA ILE A 95 -3.21 14.31 1.10
C ILE A 95 -1.94 13.81 1.78
N VAL A 96 -1.38 12.73 1.23
CA VAL A 96 0.02 12.33 1.44
C VAL A 96 0.71 12.26 0.09
N VAL A 97 1.69 13.13 -0.13
CA VAL A 97 2.60 13.09 -1.28
C VAL A 97 3.73 12.12 -0.96
N ASN A 98 4.18 11.35 -1.94
CA ASN A 98 5.24 10.34 -1.82
C ASN A 98 5.01 9.33 -0.68
N PRO A 99 3.82 8.70 -0.61
CA PRO A 99 3.46 7.83 0.50
C PRO A 99 4.38 6.61 0.68
N GLY A 100 5.10 6.22 -0.36
CA GLY A 100 6.02 5.07 -0.35
C GLY A 100 7.50 5.43 -0.17
N SER A 101 7.85 6.69 0.13
CA SER A 101 9.25 7.12 0.29
C SER A 101 9.38 8.18 1.39
N GLN A 102 9.48 9.47 1.04
CA GLN A 102 9.53 10.59 1.98
C GLN A 102 8.17 11.30 2.01
N PRO A 103 7.23 10.87 2.87
CA PRO A 103 5.87 11.39 2.82
C PRO A 103 5.80 12.85 3.26
N VAL A 104 5.06 13.66 2.49
CA VAL A 104 4.71 15.04 2.82
C VAL A 104 3.20 15.17 2.93
N PHE A 105 2.74 15.88 3.95
CA PHE A 105 1.33 15.95 4.32
C PHE A 105 0.71 17.29 3.92
N GLY A 106 -0.62 17.30 3.75
CA GLY A 106 -1.34 18.53 3.45
C GLY A 106 -2.83 18.34 3.23
N ARG A 107 -3.40 19.27 2.47
CA ARG A 107 -4.79 19.30 2.04
C ARG A 107 -4.93 19.37 0.53
N TRP A 108 -6.06 18.89 0.02
CA TRP A 108 -6.41 18.98 -1.39
C TRP A 108 -7.89 19.28 -1.62
N TRP A 109 -8.20 19.88 -2.76
CA TRP A 109 -9.56 20.08 -3.24
C TRP A 109 -9.59 20.20 -4.77
N VAL A 110 -10.78 20.05 -5.34
CA VAL A 110 -10.99 20.16 -6.78
C VAL A 110 -11.93 21.33 -7.07
N VAL A 111 -11.54 22.17 -8.02
CA VAL A 111 -12.40 23.20 -8.58
C VAL A 111 -13.22 22.60 -9.71
N MET A 112 -14.54 22.73 -9.59
CA MET A 112 -15.54 22.23 -10.53
C MET A 112 -16.02 23.34 -11.45
N GLU A 113 -16.18 23.05 -12.74
CA GLU A 113 -16.84 23.94 -13.70
C GLU A 113 -17.81 23.12 -14.56
N ASN A 114 -19.07 23.54 -14.67
CA ASN A 114 -20.12 22.81 -15.40
C ASN A 114 -20.17 21.32 -15.01
N SER A 115 -20.15 21.03 -13.70
CA SER A 115 -20.14 19.68 -13.12
C SER A 115 -18.96 18.80 -13.51
N SER A 116 -17.90 19.38 -14.11
CA SER A 116 -16.67 18.67 -14.48
C SER A 116 -15.50 19.16 -13.65
N PRO A 117 -14.62 18.26 -13.16
CA PRO A 117 -13.43 18.66 -12.42
C PRO A 117 -12.42 19.33 -13.37
N LYS A 118 -11.96 20.53 -13.04
CA LYS A 118 -11.06 21.32 -13.90
C LYS A 118 -9.68 21.56 -13.32
N ARG A 119 -9.61 21.83 -12.02
CA ARG A 119 -8.34 22.05 -11.33
C ARG A 119 -8.26 21.23 -10.06
N LEU A 120 -7.10 20.63 -9.81
CA LEU A 120 -6.72 20.03 -8.54
C LEU A 120 -5.79 21.01 -7.84
N THR A 121 -6.14 21.43 -6.63
CA THR A 121 -5.28 22.25 -5.78
C THR A 121 -4.79 21.41 -4.62
N MET A 122 -3.49 21.50 -4.34
CA MET A 122 -2.84 20.85 -3.21
C MET A 122 -2.06 21.90 -2.41
N VAL A 123 -2.19 21.85 -1.09
CA VAL A 123 -1.46 22.73 -0.16
C VAL A 123 -0.83 21.85 0.91
N LEU A 124 0.50 21.87 0.98
CA LEU A 124 1.28 21.13 1.96
C LEU A 124 1.24 21.83 3.34
N ASP A 125 1.53 21.09 4.40
CA ASP A 125 1.49 21.59 5.78
C ASP A 125 2.52 22.72 6.04
N ASP A 126 3.57 22.82 5.23
CA ASP A 126 4.55 23.91 5.23
C ASP A 126 4.11 25.16 4.43
N GLY A 127 2.93 25.11 3.82
CA GLY A 127 2.33 26.19 3.04
C GLY A 127 2.64 26.14 1.55
N ILE A 128 3.48 25.22 1.08
CA ILE A 128 3.76 25.06 -0.36
C ILE A 128 2.48 24.67 -1.09
N LYS A 129 2.16 25.39 -2.16
CA LYS A 129 0.94 25.20 -2.96
C LYS A 129 1.28 24.72 -4.37
N ALA A 130 0.45 23.83 -4.92
CA ALA A 130 0.43 23.54 -6.35
C ALA A 130 -0.99 23.50 -6.89
N GLU A 131 -1.13 23.97 -8.12
CA GLU A 131 -2.36 23.88 -8.89
C GLU A 131 -2.10 23.15 -10.20
N PHE A 132 -2.96 22.17 -10.47
CA PHE A 132 -2.89 21.37 -11.69
C PHE A 132 -4.20 21.50 -12.45
N LYS A 133 -4.11 21.70 -13.76
CA LYS A 133 -5.24 21.48 -14.65
C LYS A 133 -5.46 19.98 -14.80
N ILE A 134 -6.73 19.57 -14.70
CA ILE A 134 -7.13 18.18 -14.86
C ILE A 134 -7.41 17.96 -16.36
N VAL A 135 -6.53 17.20 -17.01
CA VAL A 135 -6.67 16.86 -18.44
C VAL A 135 -7.66 15.71 -18.60
N SER A 136 -7.51 14.66 -17.78
CA SER A 136 -8.47 13.55 -17.73
C SER A 136 -8.42 12.84 -16.38
N ILE A 137 -9.53 12.21 -16.01
CA ILE A 137 -9.59 11.32 -14.84
C ILE A 137 -10.59 10.18 -15.08
N THR A 138 -10.16 8.97 -14.74
CA THR A 138 -10.94 7.74 -14.69
C THR A 138 -10.66 7.02 -13.38
N ALA A 139 -11.28 5.86 -13.13
CA ALA A 139 -11.02 5.13 -11.89
C ALA A 139 -9.56 4.66 -11.74
N THR A 140 -8.81 4.54 -12.84
CA THR A 140 -7.47 3.94 -12.86
C THR A 140 -6.40 4.81 -13.50
N SER A 141 -6.77 5.94 -14.08
CA SER A 141 -5.83 6.84 -14.76
C SER A 141 -6.23 8.28 -14.49
N MET A 142 -5.24 9.11 -14.19
CA MET A 142 -5.40 10.55 -14.06
C MET A 142 -4.26 11.24 -14.80
N VAL A 143 -4.59 12.26 -15.58
CA VAL A 143 -3.61 13.10 -16.26
C VAL A 143 -3.79 14.53 -15.77
N LEU A 144 -2.71 15.06 -15.21
CA LEU A 144 -2.63 16.43 -14.72
C LEU A 144 -1.64 17.21 -15.56
N SER A 145 -1.87 18.51 -15.72
CA SER A 145 -0.91 19.41 -16.36
C SER A 145 -0.66 20.65 -15.51
N ALA A 146 0.59 21.12 -15.50
CA ALA A 146 1.00 22.37 -14.86
C ALA A 146 2.05 23.07 -15.73
N GLU A 147 2.23 24.37 -15.57
CA GLU A 147 3.33 25.11 -16.20
C GLU A 147 4.55 25.12 -15.26
N ASN A 148 5.75 24.98 -15.82
CA ASN A 148 6.99 25.18 -15.07
C ASN A 148 7.37 26.67 -15.04
N ALA A 149 8.51 26.99 -14.41
CA ALA A 149 9.02 28.36 -14.31
C ALA A 149 9.31 29.02 -15.67
N SER A 150 9.53 28.25 -16.74
CA SER A 150 9.74 28.76 -18.10
C SER A 150 8.45 28.88 -18.92
N GLY A 151 7.29 28.59 -18.33
CA GLY A 151 5.97 28.63 -19.00
C GLY A 151 5.71 27.42 -19.89
N GLN A 152 6.55 26.39 -19.84
CA GLN A 152 6.33 25.14 -20.57
C GLN A 152 5.30 24.28 -19.85
N THR A 153 4.30 23.79 -20.58
CA THR A 153 3.33 22.82 -20.06
C THR A 153 3.99 21.46 -19.84
N MET A 154 3.82 20.92 -18.64
CA MET A 154 4.22 19.59 -18.25
C MET A 154 3.00 18.73 -17.97
N GLU A 155 3.08 17.45 -18.32
CA GLU A 155 2.03 16.48 -18.06
C GLU A 155 2.52 15.39 -17.10
N PHE A 156 1.67 15.06 -16.13
CA PHE A 156 1.89 14.01 -15.14
C PHE A 156 0.84 12.93 -15.35
N GLN A 157 1.29 11.70 -15.60
CA GLN A 157 0.39 10.56 -15.77
C GLN A 157 0.42 9.68 -14.53
N PHE A 158 -0.74 9.45 -13.96
CA PHE A 158 -0.92 8.62 -12.78
C PHE A 158 -1.74 7.39 -13.07
N GLY A 159 -1.41 6.30 -12.37
CA GLY A 159 -2.12 5.03 -12.37
C GLY A 159 -2.64 4.69 -10.98
N ALA A 160 -3.81 4.05 -10.93
CA ALA A 160 -4.38 3.53 -9.70
C ALA A 160 -5.21 2.26 -9.95
N GLU A 161 -5.56 1.54 -8.90
CA GLU A 161 -6.36 0.31 -9.01
C GLU A 161 -7.87 0.57 -9.16
N GLY A 162 -8.33 1.77 -8.79
CA GLY A 162 -9.74 2.09 -8.68
C GLY A 162 -10.40 1.46 -7.46
N ILE A 163 -9.67 1.37 -6.34
CA ILE A 163 -10.16 0.78 -5.08
C ILE A 163 -9.62 1.59 -3.91
N ALA A 164 -10.50 1.95 -2.99
CA ALA A 164 -10.19 2.76 -1.81
C ALA A 164 -10.79 2.18 -0.53
N HIS A 165 -10.23 2.51 0.63
CA HIS A 165 -10.87 2.17 1.91
C HIS A 165 -12.12 3.03 2.14
N LYS A 166 -13.20 2.43 2.66
CA LYS A 166 -14.40 3.19 3.02
C LYS A 166 -14.12 4.14 4.20
N ASN A 167 -13.33 3.71 5.18
CA ASN A 167 -12.73 4.56 6.21
C ASN A 167 -11.28 4.87 5.82
N PRO A 168 -10.92 6.12 5.48
CA PRO A 168 -9.56 6.45 5.07
C PRO A 168 -8.53 6.17 6.18
N ARG A 169 -8.93 6.17 7.46
CA ARG A 169 -8.05 5.84 8.59
C ARG A 169 -7.57 4.38 8.61
N ASN A 170 -8.23 3.50 7.85
CA ASN A 170 -7.80 2.11 7.64
C ASN A 170 -6.76 1.97 6.50
N ASP A 171 -6.51 3.04 5.74
CA ASP A 171 -5.46 3.03 4.71
C ASP A 171 -4.08 3.15 5.39
N PRO A 172 -3.11 2.28 5.06
CA PRO A 172 -1.77 2.33 5.65
C PRO A 172 -1.07 3.66 5.40
N PHE A 173 -1.39 4.35 4.30
CA PHE A 173 -0.76 5.62 3.93
C PHE A 173 -1.50 6.85 4.45
N TYR A 174 -2.56 6.68 5.24
CA TYR A 174 -3.17 7.80 5.95
C TYR A 174 -2.17 8.41 6.95
N PRO A 175 -2.15 9.74 7.18
CA PRO A 175 -1.09 10.38 7.96
C PRO A 175 -0.87 9.77 9.36
N ASP A 176 -1.95 9.41 10.06
CA ASP A 176 -1.85 8.83 11.40
C ASP A 176 -1.17 7.45 11.42
N ASN A 177 -1.06 6.79 10.26
CA ASN A 177 -0.47 5.46 10.11
C ASN A 177 0.95 5.51 9.55
N ILE A 178 1.37 6.56 8.84
CA ILE A 178 2.70 6.62 8.19
C ILE A 178 3.68 7.64 8.81
N LYS A 179 3.22 8.55 9.67
CA LYS A 179 4.08 9.60 10.29
C LYS A 179 5.32 9.09 11.03
N TRP A 180 5.36 7.82 11.42
CA TRP A 180 6.52 7.21 12.11
C TRP A 180 7.80 7.20 11.26
N VAL A 181 7.69 7.30 9.92
CA VAL A 181 8.86 7.38 9.02
C VAL A 181 9.55 8.74 9.05
N ILE A 182 8.87 9.77 9.59
CA ILE A 182 9.41 11.12 9.65
C ILE A 182 10.38 11.23 10.83
N LYS A 183 11.62 11.59 10.50
CA LYS A 183 12.68 11.88 11.48
C LYS A 183 12.22 12.96 12.46
N PRO A 184 12.23 12.70 13.78
CA PRO A 184 11.88 13.72 14.76
C PRO A 184 12.93 14.84 14.78
N PRO A 185 12.53 16.11 15.01
CA PRO A 185 13.46 17.25 15.03
C PRO A 185 14.33 17.32 16.29
N LYS A 186 14.01 16.52 17.31
CA LYS A 186 14.72 16.46 18.59
C LYS A 186 14.75 15.02 19.13
N LYS A 187 15.66 14.77 20.07
CA LYS A 187 15.78 13.49 20.77
C LYS A 187 14.44 13.12 21.45
N GLU A 188 14.01 11.89 21.26
CA GLU A 188 12.80 11.32 21.85
C GLU A 188 13.10 10.68 23.23
N ASP A 189 12.12 10.60 24.13
CA ASP A 189 12.24 9.78 25.35
C ASP A 189 11.87 8.30 25.08
N SER A 190 12.04 7.44 26.08
CA SER A 190 11.75 6.00 25.95
C SER A 190 10.29 5.69 25.62
N LEU A 191 9.34 6.53 26.06
CA LEU A 191 7.91 6.35 25.74
C LEU A 191 7.63 6.75 24.29
N GLN A 192 8.24 7.84 23.83
CA GLN A 192 8.16 8.31 22.44
C GLN A 192 8.78 7.32 21.47
N ILE A 193 9.93 6.72 21.79
CA ILE A 193 10.55 5.66 20.98
C ILE A 193 9.64 4.43 20.91
N ARG A 194 9.12 3.96 22.06
CA ARG A 194 8.16 2.84 22.09
C ARG A 194 6.93 3.13 21.23
N LYS A 195 6.39 4.35 21.31
CA LYS A 195 5.28 4.80 20.48
C LYS A 195 5.63 4.78 18.99
N ARG A 196 6.81 5.26 18.59
CA ARG A 196 7.26 5.24 17.19
C ARG A 196 7.37 3.81 16.67
N VAL A 197 7.93 2.90 17.47
CA VAL A 197 7.99 1.46 17.15
C VAL A 197 6.58 0.89 17.00
N ARG A 198 5.67 1.17 17.93
CA ARG A 198 4.26 0.75 17.82
C ARG A 198 3.61 1.24 16.52
N ASP A 199 3.82 2.50 16.19
CA ASP A 199 3.22 3.12 15.00
C ASP A 199 3.79 2.49 13.71
N CYS A 200 5.08 2.11 13.69
CA CYS A 200 5.69 1.29 12.64
C CYS A 200 5.01 -0.09 12.51
N VAL A 201 4.89 -0.84 13.62
CA VAL A 201 4.23 -2.16 13.60
C VAL A 201 2.78 -2.05 13.12
N ARG A 202 2.05 -1.03 13.60
CA ARG A 202 0.68 -0.73 13.18
C ARG A 202 0.60 -0.45 11.67
N PHE A 203 1.54 0.31 11.12
CA PHE A 203 1.62 0.55 9.68
C PHE A 203 1.70 -0.76 8.90
N TYR A 204 2.63 -1.65 9.27
CA TYR A 204 2.79 -2.93 8.57
C TYR A 204 1.55 -3.82 8.72
N ALA A 205 0.90 -3.85 9.89
CA ALA A 205 -0.36 -4.57 10.04
C ALA A 205 -1.43 -4.07 9.04
N LEU A 206 -1.61 -2.75 8.95
CA LEU A 206 -2.54 -2.13 7.98
C LEU A 206 -2.10 -2.36 6.53
N TYR A 207 -0.80 -2.37 6.25
CA TYR A 207 -0.26 -2.61 4.92
C TYR A 207 -0.53 -4.05 4.44
N PHE A 208 -0.33 -5.04 5.31
CA PHE A 208 -0.71 -6.42 5.02
C PHE A 208 -2.23 -6.54 4.83
N ARG A 209 -3.02 -5.93 5.70
CA ARG A 209 -4.48 -5.91 5.59
C ARG A 209 -4.97 -5.30 4.27
N ASP A 210 -4.38 -4.18 3.84
CA ASP A 210 -4.68 -3.55 2.56
C ASP A 210 -4.40 -4.51 1.39
N ASN A 211 -3.25 -5.17 1.40
CA ASN A 211 -2.89 -6.15 0.37
C ASN A 211 -3.84 -7.36 0.35
N ILE A 212 -4.28 -7.84 1.52
CA ILE A 212 -5.30 -8.89 1.63
C ILE A 212 -6.62 -8.43 1.01
N LYS A 213 -7.10 -7.23 1.37
CA LYS A 213 -8.37 -6.68 0.88
C LYS A 213 -8.35 -6.42 -0.62
N ARG A 214 -7.21 -6.02 -1.16
CA ARG A 214 -6.96 -5.87 -2.60
C ARG A 214 -6.69 -7.19 -3.32
N ARG A 215 -6.64 -8.31 -2.58
CA ARG A 215 -6.36 -9.66 -3.08
C ARG A 215 -5.03 -9.74 -3.84
N ARG A 216 -4.02 -9.00 -3.37
CA ARG A 216 -2.69 -9.07 -3.96
C ARG A 216 -2.05 -10.42 -3.63
N THR A 217 -1.36 -11.00 -4.61
CA THR A 217 -0.64 -12.27 -4.47
C THR A 217 0.79 -12.10 -3.99
N SER A 218 1.32 -10.87 -4.05
CA SER A 218 2.62 -10.46 -3.53
C SER A 218 2.53 -9.08 -2.88
N ILE A 219 3.47 -8.81 -1.98
CA ILE A 219 3.64 -7.51 -1.34
C ILE A 219 5.01 -6.98 -1.74
N SER A 220 5.07 -5.76 -2.24
CA SER A 220 6.34 -5.03 -2.38
C SER A 220 6.57 -4.21 -1.13
N PHE A 221 7.80 -4.25 -0.62
CA PHE A 221 8.28 -3.42 0.48
C PHE A 221 9.22 -2.31 0.00
N GLU A 222 9.42 -2.21 -1.31
CA GLU A 222 10.28 -1.19 -1.92
C GLU A 222 9.86 0.23 -1.48
N GLY A 223 10.86 1.00 -1.07
CA GLY A 223 10.70 2.38 -0.58
C GLY A 223 10.29 2.50 0.89
N LEU A 224 9.87 1.42 1.55
CA LEU A 224 9.53 1.44 2.98
C LEU A 224 10.79 1.24 3.85
N PRO A 225 10.87 1.85 5.03
CA PRO A 225 11.99 1.61 5.95
C PRO A 225 12.05 0.15 6.43
N ASP A 226 13.15 -0.55 6.15
CA ASP A 226 13.32 -1.97 6.50
C ASP A 226 13.52 -2.18 8.02
N ALA A 227 12.41 -2.25 8.75
CA ALA A 227 12.39 -2.61 10.17
C ALA A 227 12.43 -4.14 10.40
N PHE A 228 12.02 -4.91 9.40
CA PHE A 228 11.81 -6.35 9.47
C PHE A 228 12.43 -7.04 8.27
N ASP A 229 12.94 -8.25 8.50
CA ASP A 229 13.29 -9.17 7.42
C ASP A 229 12.06 -10.01 7.06
N TRP A 230 11.53 -9.79 5.86
CA TRP A 230 10.35 -10.52 5.36
C TRP A 230 10.79 -11.74 4.54
N TYR A 231 10.26 -12.92 4.87
CA TYR A 231 10.53 -14.14 4.10
C TYR A 231 9.32 -15.06 4.06
N ASN A 232 9.32 -15.99 3.10
CA ASN A 232 8.21 -16.94 2.93
C ASN A 232 8.03 -17.77 4.21
N GLY A 233 6.98 -17.47 4.95
CA GLY A 233 6.62 -18.20 6.16
C GLY A 233 6.99 -17.50 7.48
N GLY A 234 7.53 -16.28 7.45
CA GLY A 234 7.82 -15.57 8.70
C GLY A 234 8.22 -14.12 8.55
N MET A 235 8.58 -13.55 9.70
CA MET A 235 9.09 -12.20 9.88
C MET A 235 10.22 -12.30 10.90
N GLY A 236 11.35 -11.68 10.58
CA GLY A 236 12.51 -11.56 11.46
C GLY A 236 12.91 -10.09 11.67
N LEU A 237 13.99 -9.88 12.39
CA LEU A 237 14.66 -8.59 12.49
C LEU A 237 16.07 -8.72 11.92
N PRO A 238 16.58 -7.68 11.24
CA PRO A 238 17.98 -7.62 10.87
C PRO A 238 18.84 -7.68 12.14
N ALA A 239 20.07 -8.19 12.00
CA ALA A 239 21.05 -8.12 13.07
C ALA A 239 21.27 -6.65 13.49
N ARG A 240 21.60 -6.42 14.76
CA ARG A 240 21.70 -5.08 15.34
C ARG A 240 22.66 -4.15 14.59
N ASP A 241 23.74 -4.70 14.06
CA ASP A 241 24.77 -4.03 13.26
C ASP A 241 24.44 -3.95 11.75
N LEU A 242 23.36 -4.60 11.32
CA LEU A 242 22.85 -4.60 9.94
C LEU A 242 21.56 -3.80 9.79
N VAL A 243 21.20 -3.00 10.80
CA VAL A 243 20.04 -2.12 10.75
C VAL A 243 20.21 -1.10 9.61
N SER A 244 19.19 -1.01 8.75
CA SER A 244 19.26 -0.21 7.54
C SER A 244 19.31 1.30 7.82
N ASN A 245 19.95 2.05 6.91
CA ASN A 245 19.94 3.51 6.94
C ASN A 245 18.51 4.09 6.85
N ALA A 246 17.60 3.39 6.17
CA ALA A 246 16.20 3.80 6.09
C ALA A 246 15.51 3.73 7.46
N TRP A 247 15.75 2.66 8.23
CA TRP A 247 15.28 2.58 9.62
C TRP A 247 15.93 3.65 10.48
N ILE A 248 17.25 3.83 10.42
CA ILE A 248 17.98 4.88 11.17
C ILE A 248 17.39 6.26 10.86
N GLY A 249 17.05 6.52 9.60
CA GLY A 249 16.43 7.75 9.13
C GLY A 249 15.07 8.07 9.75
N CYS A 250 14.37 7.09 10.33
CA CYS A 250 13.09 7.30 11.03
C CYS A 250 13.25 7.88 12.44
N PHE A 251 14.47 7.88 12.99
CA PHE A 251 14.77 8.32 14.37
C PHE A 251 15.68 9.54 14.37
N TYR A 252 15.76 10.23 15.52
CA TYR A 252 16.59 11.42 15.68
C TYR A 252 18.07 11.14 15.34
N ASN A 253 18.58 10.00 15.79
CA ASN A 253 19.93 9.53 15.53
C ASN A 253 20.00 8.00 15.62
N GLU A 254 21.16 7.45 15.30
CA GLU A 254 21.43 6.00 15.31
C GLU A 254 21.27 5.37 16.71
N GLU A 255 21.65 6.07 17.77
CA GLU A 255 21.46 5.60 19.14
C GLU A 255 19.97 5.30 19.42
N GLN A 256 19.08 6.20 19.01
CA GLN A 256 17.64 6.04 19.20
C GLN A 256 17.02 4.98 18.26
N SER A 257 17.56 4.81 17.05
CA SER A 257 17.10 3.73 16.18
C SER A 257 17.46 2.36 16.73
N LEU A 258 18.61 2.23 17.40
CA LEU A 258 19.00 1.00 18.08
C LEU A 258 18.18 0.76 19.35
N GLN A 259 17.77 1.82 20.06
CA GLN A 259 16.78 1.71 21.16
C GLN A 259 15.44 1.22 20.63
N GLY A 260 14.97 1.71 19.48
CA GLY A 260 13.76 1.23 18.81
C GLY A 260 13.87 -0.23 18.36
N TRP A 261 15.02 -0.62 17.80
CA TRP A 261 15.31 -2.01 17.45
C TRP A 261 15.26 -2.92 18.68
N GLU A 262 15.82 -2.50 19.82
CA GLU A 262 15.79 -3.30 21.05
C GLU A 262 14.36 -3.52 21.57
N VAL A 263 13.48 -2.52 21.41
CA VAL A 263 12.04 -2.68 21.73
C VAL A 263 11.42 -3.80 20.88
N LEU A 264 11.68 -3.83 19.57
CA LEU A 264 11.19 -4.90 18.68
C LEU A 264 11.82 -6.25 19.01
N ASN A 265 13.13 -6.29 19.20
CA ASN A 265 13.89 -7.51 19.51
C ASN A 265 13.40 -8.16 20.79
N LYS A 266 13.20 -7.37 21.85
CA LYS A 266 12.62 -7.85 23.10
C LYS A 266 11.20 -8.36 22.90
N LEU A 267 10.36 -7.61 22.20
CA LEU A 267 8.98 -8.02 21.90
C LEU A 267 8.93 -9.36 21.16
N MET A 268 9.82 -9.57 20.18
CA MET A 268 9.85 -10.80 19.39
C MET A 268 10.45 -12.01 20.11
N LYS A 269 11.30 -11.78 21.13
CA LYS A 269 11.92 -12.85 21.93
C LYS A 269 11.08 -13.28 23.12
N ASP A 270 10.44 -12.31 23.78
CA ASP A 270 9.80 -12.53 25.09
C ASP A 270 8.32 -12.91 24.95
N VAL A 271 7.74 -12.79 23.76
CA VAL A 271 6.30 -13.01 23.52
C VAL A 271 6.09 -14.17 22.55
N ASP A 272 5.32 -15.15 23.01
CA ASP A 272 4.75 -16.18 22.14
C ASP A 272 3.47 -15.64 21.47
N PHE A 273 3.56 -15.37 20.18
CA PHE A 273 2.41 -14.86 19.40
C PHE A 273 1.48 -15.98 18.95
N ASP A 274 0.18 -15.68 18.94
CA ASP A 274 -0.82 -16.58 18.40
C ASP A 274 -0.84 -16.50 16.87
N TRP A 275 -0.18 -17.46 16.23
CA TRP A 275 -0.19 -17.59 14.78
C TRP A 275 -1.48 -18.29 14.29
N PRO A 276 -2.23 -17.68 13.35
CA PRO A 276 -3.48 -18.27 12.88
C PRO A 276 -3.23 -19.58 12.13
N LYS A 277 -3.92 -20.64 12.54
CA LYS A 277 -3.88 -21.95 11.89
C LYS A 277 -4.78 -21.95 10.64
N GLY A 278 -4.29 -22.55 9.55
CA GLY A 278 -5.07 -22.71 8.31
C GLY A 278 -5.23 -21.44 7.47
N ALA A 279 -4.45 -20.39 7.73
CA ALA A 279 -4.53 -19.17 6.93
C ALA A 279 -4.08 -19.43 5.47
N PRO A 280 -4.69 -18.77 4.47
CA PRO A 280 -4.46 -19.08 3.05
C PRO A 280 -3.01 -19.01 2.58
N ASN A 281 -2.24 -18.06 3.11
CA ASN A 281 -0.81 -17.90 2.82
C ASN A 281 -0.14 -17.10 3.95
N TRP A 282 1.16 -16.85 3.82
CA TRP A 282 1.94 -16.16 4.84
C TRP A 282 1.45 -14.72 5.12
N VAL A 283 0.93 -13.99 4.13
CA VAL A 283 0.37 -12.64 4.32
C VAL A 283 -0.78 -12.66 5.33
N TYR A 284 -1.70 -13.62 5.18
CA TYR A 284 -2.81 -13.82 6.12
C TYR A 284 -2.36 -14.35 7.49
N ARG A 285 -1.15 -14.94 7.59
CA ARG A 285 -0.58 -15.37 8.88
C ARG A 285 0.10 -14.22 9.62
N THR A 286 0.77 -13.34 8.88
CA THR A 286 1.59 -12.26 9.44
C THR A 286 0.74 -11.08 9.92
N GLU A 287 -0.32 -10.71 9.20
CA GLU A 287 -1.19 -9.58 9.57
C GLU A 287 -1.69 -9.60 11.03
N PRO A 288 -2.28 -10.69 11.56
CA PRO A 288 -2.81 -10.72 12.92
C PRO A 288 -1.70 -10.80 13.98
N VAL A 289 -0.50 -11.25 13.63
CA VAL A 289 0.67 -11.21 14.54
C VAL A 289 1.16 -9.77 14.70
N LEU A 290 1.21 -9.01 13.60
CA LEU A 290 1.54 -7.57 13.65
C LEU A 290 0.49 -6.79 14.47
N GLU A 291 -0.79 -7.16 14.39
CA GLU A 291 -1.81 -6.58 15.28
C GLU A 291 -1.53 -6.85 16.76
N GLN A 292 -1.22 -8.09 17.13
CA GLN A 292 -0.85 -8.44 18.51
C GLN A 292 0.35 -7.63 18.98
N MET A 293 1.39 -7.54 18.16
CA MET A 293 2.59 -6.75 18.46
C MET A 293 2.25 -5.28 18.70
N ALA A 294 1.46 -4.64 17.83
CA ALA A 294 1.04 -3.25 18.01
C ALA A 294 0.17 -3.08 19.27
N GLY A 295 -0.66 -4.08 19.61
CA GLY A 295 -1.49 -4.10 20.81
C GLY A 295 -0.70 -4.17 22.12
N LEU A 296 0.46 -4.85 22.11
CA LEU A 296 1.34 -5.01 23.27
C LEU A 296 2.29 -3.82 23.49
N LEU A 297 2.47 -2.97 22.48
CA LEU A 297 3.31 -1.78 22.53
C LEU A 297 2.56 -0.50 22.98
N LYS A 298 1.39 -0.66 23.62
CA LYS A 298 0.55 0.46 24.07
C LYS A 298 1.20 1.32 25.15
#